data_AF-A0A1G3VUB1-F1
#
_entry.id   AF-A0A1G3VUB1-F1
#
_cell.length_a   1.000
_cell.length_b   1.000
_cell.length_c   1.000
_cell.angle_alpha   90.00
_cell.angle_beta   90.00
_cell.angle_gamma   90.00
#
_symmetry.space_group_name_H-M   'P 1'
#
loop_
_entity.id
_entity.type
_entity.pdbx_description
1 polymer ?
#
loop_
_entity_poly.entity_id
_entity_poly.type
_entity_poly.pdbx_seq_one_letter_code
_entity_poly.pdbx_strand_id
1 'polypeptide(L)'
;MIKVILFDMDGTLIDSDALVLSIYNKLINKYPPKTDFSNLDLGDVFASSYPDVLIKLYGEVKELHLQEIYRLHKELKHQYLRTFEGVDTMLEQLKKNGYRLGLLTSEMRSIAMDELGILKIDQYFDHVLAFDDVKKPKPHPDGIFEHMKFFGCSQDEIIYIGDQKSDGLAANSASIYSILLDWSQKKSLDYQRQFDHVAHDTVELMRIIESKNKMVIRTKKDKPLRILQLTDLHLMNDEKDIQTYQLISDMISFSHPDFIVFTGDQTMSKDAVMLYQKLGEFMDQFKVPFSYVFGNHDTEGDYTYQDLIDAISTSKYLMFDQGPSYLGFSNCNILIKDESEKPIGSLIMLDTHIDDFYMINGTKTWGYGSLSKDQISWYEGCVNRYPLPHLIFYHIPIPEVKEVSPSDDIHKGDYFESPCTPPVNTGFFDVAKNLKHAKAMFFGHDHLNDYSYSKDGILLAYGRVSGHYDYAMPGFPKGARLIQFDHQGHVTSQIILHKDLIKSSKS
;
A
#
# COMPACT_ATOMS: atom_id res chain seq x y z
N MET A 1 -9.45 -12.58 -4.70
CA MET A 1 -8.14 -12.45 -5.38
C MET A 1 -8.33 -11.57 -6.61
N ILE A 2 -7.30 -10.86 -7.05
CA ILE A 2 -7.26 -10.16 -8.34
C ILE A 2 -7.37 -11.20 -9.46
N LYS A 3 -8.25 -10.94 -10.41
CA LYS A 3 -8.54 -11.78 -11.58
C LYS A 3 -8.19 -11.07 -12.88
N VAL A 4 -8.33 -9.74 -12.89
CA VAL A 4 -8.21 -8.92 -14.09
C VAL A 4 -7.14 -7.85 -13.88
N ILE A 5 -6.29 -7.68 -14.89
CA ILE A 5 -5.29 -6.62 -14.92
C ILE A 5 -5.54 -5.79 -16.16
N LEU A 6 -5.82 -4.50 -15.97
CA LEU A 6 -5.90 -3.53 -17.04
C LEU A 6 -4.55 -2.86 -17.21
N PHE A 7 -4.16 -2.64 -18.46
CA PHE A 7 -2.96 -1.91 -18.82
C PHE A 7 -3.32 -0.70 -19.69
N ASP A 8 -2.61 0.42 -19.49
CA ASP A 8 -2.41 1.38 -20.56
C ASP A 8 -1.41 0.85 -21.59
N MET A 9 -1.32 1.48 -22.75
CA MET A 9 -0.50 1.04 -23.87
C MET A 9 0.83 1.81 -23.96
N ASP A 10 0.78 3.06 -24.41
CA ASP A 10 1.93 3.95 -24.56
C ASP A 10 2.49 4.35 -23.20
N GLY A 11 3.82 4.41 -23.06
CA GLY A 11 4.46 4.77 -21.80
C GLY A 11 4.38 3.70 -20.70
N THR A 12 3.48 2.72 -20.84
CA THR A 12 3.30 1.60 -19.91
C THR A 12 3.87 0.30 -20.48
N LEU A 13 3.40 -0.14 -21.65
CA LEU A 13 3.85 -1.36 -22.31
C LEU A 13 4.80 -1.09 -23.48
N ILE A 14 4.52 -0.01 -24.23
CA ILE A 14 5.22 0.37 -25.45
C ILE A 14 6.08 1.61 -25.19
N ASP A 15 7.36 1.52 -25.52
CA ASP A 15 8.27 2.66 -25.57
C ASP A 15 8.16 3.33 -26.94
N SER A 16 7.28 4.33 -27.03
CA SER A 16 7.00 5.09 -28.26
C SER A 16 7.76 6.43 -28.34
N ASP A 17 8.55 6.79 -27.31
CA ASP A 17 9.27 8.07 -27.24
C ASP A 17 10.17 8.30 -28.46
N ALA A 18 10.95 7.29 -28.84
CA ALA A 18 11.87 7.39 -29.97
C ALA A 18 11.15 7.58 -31.33
N LEU A 19 9.97 6.97 -31.47
CA LEU A 19 9.11 7.15 -32.63
C LEU A 19 8.59 8.59 -32.67
N VAL A 20 8.02 9.07 -31.57
CA VAL A 20 7.46 10.41 -31.44
C VAL A 20 8.51 11.49 -31.72
N LEU A 21 9.70 11.38 -31.14
CA LEU A 21 10.82 12.30 -31.42
C LEU A 21 11.23 12.27 -32.89
N SER A 22 11.30 11.09 -33.51
CA SER A 22 11.69 10.96 -34.92
C SER A 22 10.65 11.58 -35.86
N ILE A 23 9.36 11.45 -35.53
CA ILE A 23 8.26 12.10 -36.25
C ILE A 23 8.40 13.62 -36.15
N TYR A 24 8.53 14.19 -34.94
CA TYR A 24 8.64 15.63 -34.77
C TYR A 24 9.90 16.19 -35.43
N ASN A 25 11.05 15.53 -35.29
CA ASN A 25 12.29 15.95 -35.96
C ASN A 25 12.15 16.00 -37.49
N LYS A 26 11.49 15.00 -38.10
CA LYS A 26 11.23 15.02 -39.56
C LYS A 26 10.20 16.08 -39.94
N LEU A 27 9.17 16.27 -39.12
CA LEU A 27 8.14 17.29 -39.32
C LEU A 27 8.75 18.70 -39.31
N ILE A 28 9.53 19.06 -38.29
CA ILE A 28 10.12 20.40 -38.14
C ILE A 28 11.19 20.69 -39.21
N ASN A 29 11.91 19.68 -39.68
CA ASN A 29 12.85 19.81 -40.80
C ASN A 29 12.14 20.11 -42.12
N LYS A 30 10.94 19.55 -42.32
CA LYS A 30 10.12 19.79 -43.51
C LYS A 30 9.33 21.10 -43.41
N TYR A 31 8.83 21.41 -42.21
CA TYR A 31 8.00 22.57 -41.90
C TYR A 31 8.60 23.30 -40.68
N PRO A 32 9.44 24.33 -40.92
CA PRO A 32 10.08 25.08 -39.84
C PRO A 32 9.04 25.63 -38.83
N PRO A 33 9.19 25.34 -37.52
CA PRO A 33 8.23 25.76 -36.51
C PRO A 33 8.44 27.23 -36.10
N LYS A 34 7.43 27.82 -35.44
CA LYS A 34 7.56 29.16 -34.82
C LYS A 34 8.33 29.10 -33.51
N THR A 35 8.13 28.03 -32.76
CA THR A 35 8.82 27.72 -31.51
C THR A 35 9.83 26.62 -31.78
N ASP A 36 11.08 26.79 -31.38
CA ASP A 36 12.09 25.73 -31.46
C ASP A 36 11.65 24.53 -30.61
N PHE A 37 11.69 23.32 -31.18
CA PHE A 37 11.31 22.09 -30.49
C PHE A 37 12.20 21.83 -29.27
N SER A 38 13.47 22.25 -29.30
CA SER A 38 14.39 22.12 -28.17
C SER A 38 14.01 22.95 -26.94
N ASN A 39 13.10 23.93 -27.10
CA ASN A 39 12.57 24.72 -26.00
C ASN A 39 11.33 24.08 -25.35
N LEU A 40 10.82 22.96 -25.90
CA LEU A 40 9.72 22.23 -25.29
C LEU A 40 10.25 21.22 -24.27
N ASP A 41 9.51 21.04 -23.19
CA ASP A 41 9.76 19.95 -22.25
C ASP A 41 9.35 18.62 -22.90
N LEU A 42 10.29 17.68 -22.99
CA LEU A 42 10.04 16.40 -23.67
C LEU A 42 8.99 15.55 -22.94
N GLY A 43 8.94 15.62 -21.60
CA GLY A 43 7.91 14.92 -20.83
C GLY A 43 6.51 15.43 -21.14
N ASP A 44 6.35 16.75 -21.25
CA ASP A 44 5.10 17.38 -21.69
C ASP A 44 4.76 17.05 -23.14
N VAL A 45 5.76 16.93 -24.04
CA VAL A 45 5.54 16.48 -25.42
C VAL A 45 4.99 15.06 -25.48
N PHE A 46 5.56 14.12 -24.71
CA PHE A 46 5.09 12.73 -24.68
C PHE A 46 3.74 12.55 -23.99
N ALA A 47 3.40 13.42 -23.04
CA ALA A 47 2.10 13.42 -22.36
C ALA A 47 0.99 14.18 -23.12
N SER A 48 1.32 14.90 -24.20
CA SER A 48 0.39 15.73 -24.97
C SER A 48 -0.10 15.03 -26.24
N SER A 49 -1.31 15.36 -26.67
CA SER A 49 -1.80 14.93 -27.99
C SER A 49 -1.04 15.60 -29.14
N TYR A 50 -0.98 14.98 -30.32
CA TYR A 50 -0.38 15.61 -31.51
C TYR A 50 -0.93 17.03 -31.77
N PRO A 51 -2.25 17.30 -31.72
CA PRO A 51 -2.80 18.66 -31.83
C PRO A 51 -2.21 19.65 -30.82
N ASP A 52 -2.06 19.26 -29.56
CA ASP A 52 -1.56 20.16 -28.51
C ASP A 52 -0.09 20.54 -28.74
N VAL A 53 0.74 19.58 -29.13
CA VAL A 53 2.15 19.84 -29.48
C VAL A 53 2.25 20.69 -30.74
N LEU A 54 1.38 20.47 -31.74
CA LEU A 54 1.33 21.32 -32.94
C LEU A 54 0.96 22.77 -32.60
N ILE A 55 0.04 23.01 -31.66
CA ILE A 55 -0.27 24.36 -31.17
C ILE A 55 0.98 24.99 -30.52
N LYS A 56 1.73 24.25 -29.70
CA LYS A 56 2.97 24.75 -29.07
C LYS A 56 4.05 25.11 -30.12
N LEU A 57 4.17 24.31 -31.19
CA LEU A 57 5.19 24.51 -32.23
C LEU A 57 4.82 25.56 -33.27
N TYR A 58 3.56 25.61 -33.70
CA TYR A 58 3.11 26.39 -34.85
C TYR A 58 2.07 27.47 -34.50
N GLY A 59 1.53 27.46 -33.29
CA GLY A 59 0.46 28.34 -32.80
C GLY A 59 -0.95 27.95 -33.25
N GLU A 60 -1.07 26.95 -34.11
CA GLU A 60 -2.34 26.46 -34.66
C GLU A 60 -2.17 25.02 -35.18
N VAL A 61 -3.27 24.27 -35.26
CA VAL A 61 -3.29 22.95 -35.89
C VAL A 61 -3.57 23.13 -37.39
N LYS A 62 -2.61 22.73 -38.23
CA LYS A 62 -2.81 22.66 -39.69
C LYS A 62 -2.98 21.22 -40.12
N GLU A 63 -3.98 20.99 -40.96
CA GLU A 63 -4.29 19.67 -41.53
C GLU A 63 -3.06 19.01 -42.19
N LEU A 64 -2.24 19.79 -42.89
CA LEU A 64 -1.03 19.28 -43.55
C LEU A 64 0.01 18.72 -42.56
N HIS A 65 0.10 19.26 -41.34
CA HIS A 65 1.02 18.77 -40.31
C HIS A 65 0.51 17.44 -39.74
N LEU A 66 -0.79 17.34 -39.46
CA LEU A 66 -1.41 16.10 -39.00
C LEU A 66 -1.25 14.98 -40.04
N GLN A 67 -1.52 15.27 -41.31
CA GLN A 67 -1.33 14.30 -42.40
C GLN A 67 0.13 13.83 -42.51
N GLU A 68 1.10 14.74 -42.36
CA GLU A 68 2.51 14.36 -42.36
C GLU A 68 2.87 13.52 -41.13
N ILE A 69 2.36 13.85 -39.93
CA ILE A 69 2.53 13.04 -38.71
C ILE A 69 2.02 11.62 -38.95
N TYR A 70 0.78 11.45 -39.42
CA TYR A 70 0.22 10.12 -39.68
C TYR A 70 1.00 9.35 -40.74
N ARG A 71 1.49 10.02 -41.79
CA ARG A 71 2.35 9.42 -42.82
C ARG A 71 3.67 8.93 -42.22
N LEU A 72 4.34 9.78 -41.45
CA LEU A 72 5.61 9.47 -40.79
C LEU A 72 5.45 8.37 -39.74
N HIS A 73 4.36 8.39 -38.99
CA HIS A 73 4.02 7.36 -38.03
C HIS A 73 3.95 5.98 -38.70
N LYS A 74 3.20 5.88 -39.81
CA LYS A 74 3.09 4.64 -40.60
C LYS A 74 4.42 4.18 -41.19
N GLU A 75 5.27 5.12 -41.61
CA GLU A 75 6.59 4.83 -42.18
C GLU A 75 7.60 4.32 -41.13
N LEU A 76 7.59 4.92 -39.94
CA LEU A 76 8.66 4.77 -38.95
C LEU A 76 8.32 3.77 -37.84
N LYS A 77 7.05 3.48 -37.59
CA LYS A 77 6.62 2.60 -36.47
C LYS A 77 7.37 1.27 -36.42
N HIS A 78 7.59 0.59 -37.55
CA HIS A 78 8.30 -0.69 -37.59
C HIS A 78 9.78 -0.59 -37.23
N GLN A 79 10.37 0.59 -37.33
CA GLN A 79 11.77 0.84 -37.00
C GLN A 79 11.96 1.18 -35.52
N TYR A 80 10.99 1.87 -34.91
CA TYR A 80 11.17 2.48 -33.59
C TYR A 80 10.30 1.86 -32.49
N LEU A 81 9.13 1.30 -32.82
CA LEU A 81 8.27 0.70 -31.80
C LEU A 81 8.96 -0.52 -31.19
N ARG A 82 8.97 -0.52 -29.86
CA ARG A 82 9.44 -1.63 -29.04
C ARG A 82 8.63 -1.66 -27.75
N THR A 83 8.55 -2.83 -27.16
CA THR A 83 8.09 -2.98 -25.78
C THR A 83 9.18 -2.49 -24.81
N PHE A 84 8.78 -2.04 -23.62
CA PHE A 84 9.74 -1.84 -22.53
C PHE A 84 10.36 -3.18 -22.10
N GLU A 85 11.54 -3.11 -21.48
CA GLU A 85 12.27 -4.30 -21.06
C GLU A 85 11.45 -5.18 -20.10
N GLY A 86 11.34 -6.47 -20.43
CA GLY A 86 10.62 -7.46 -19.62
C GLY A 86 9.11 -7.53 -19.85
N VAL A 87 8.51 -6.62 -20.62
CA VAL A 87 7.05 -6.59 -20.85
C VAL A 87 6.52 -7.88 -21.49
N ASP A 88 7.15 -8.38 -22.53
CA ASP A 88 6.72 -9.62 -23.21
C ASP A 88 6.68 -10.81 -22.23
N THR A 89 7.74 -10.97 -21.45
CA THR A 89 7.86 -12.02 -20.42
C THR A 89 6.81 -11.83 -19.33
N MET A 90 6.60 -10.60 -18.87
CA MET A 90 5.59 -10.28 -17.86
C MET A 90 4.19 -10.64 -18.33
N LEU A 91 3.79 -10.21 -19.54
CA LEU A 91 2.46 -10.52 -20.10
C LEU A 91 2.27 -12.05 -20.23
N GLU A 92 3.28 -12.77 -20.70
CA GLU A 92 3.24 -14.23 -20.78
C GLU A 92 3.06 -14.88 -19.39
N GLN A 93 3.83 -14.43 -18.40
CA GLN A 93 3.75 -14.93 -17.02
C GLN A 93 2.38 -14.63 -16.39
N LEU A 94 1.82 -13.44 -16.60
CA LEU A 94 0.49 -13.09 -16.10
C LEU A 94 -0.58 -14.01 -16.69
N LYS A 95 -0.54 -14.30 -18.00
CA LYS A 95 -1.49 -15.27 -18.60
C LYS A 95 -1.28 -16.68 -18.05
N LYS A 96 -0.03 -17.14 -17.88
CA LYS A 96 0.28 -18.44 -17.27
C LYS A 96 -0.25 -18.55 -15.83
N ASN A 97 -0.24 -17.45 -15.09
CA ASN A 97 -0.78 -17.36 -13.74
C ASN A 97 -2.33 -17.22 -13.70
N GLY A 98 -2.99 -17.26 -14.86
CA GLY A 98 -4.45 -17.28 -14.97
C GLY A 98 -5.12 -15.91 -14.92
N TYR A 99 -4.37 -14.81 -14.99
CA TYR A 99 -4.96 -13.48 -15.09
C TYR A 99 -5.60 -13.28 -16.46
N ARG A 100 -6.71 -12.53 -16.45
CA ARG A 100 -7.32 -11.99 -17.65
C ARG A 100 -6.82 -10.57 -17.87
N LEU A 101 -6.42 -10.25 -19.09
CA LEU A 101 -5.75 -8.99 -19.39
C LEU A 101 -6.64 -8.11 -20.28
N GLY A 102 -6.82 -6.86 -19.88
CA GLY A 102 -7.50 -5.85 -20.66
C GLY A 102 -6.56 -4.70 -21.01
N LEU A 103 -6.82 -4.03 -22.13
CA LEU A 103 -6.11 -2.82 -22.53
C LEU A 103 -7.08 -1.63 -22.55
N LEU A 104 -6.69 -0.51 -21.95
CA LEU A 104 -7.42 0.75 -21.97
C LEU A 104 -6.48 1.90 -22.38
N THR A 105 -6.52 2.25 -23.66
CA THR A 105 -5.63 3.27 -24.25
C THR A 105 -6.38 4.53 -24.68
N SER A 106 -5.67 5.67 -24.66
CA SER A 106 -6.11 6.93 -25.27
C SER A 106 -5.79 7.01 -26.77
N GLU A 107 -5.20 5.96 -27.34
CA GLU A 107 -4.90 5.85 -28.77
C GLU A 107 -6.14 5.42 -29.56
N MET A 108 -6.20 5.74 -30.85
CA MET A 108 -7.29 5.30 -31.74
C MET A 108 -7.20 3.78 -31.97
N ARG A 109 -8.34 3.08 -32.02
CA ARG A 109 -8.40 1.61 -32.16
C ARG A 109 -7.58 1.07 -33.32
N SER A 110 -7.66 1.72 -34.48
CA SER A 110 -6.92 1.30 -35.66
C SER A 110 -5.40 1.37 -35.47
N ILE A 111 -4.91 2.35 -34.70
CA ILE A 111 -3.49 2.53 -34.42
C ILE A 111 -3.06 1.52 -33.36
N ALA A 112 -3.78 1.46 -32.23
CA ALA A 112 -3.49 0.52 -31.15
C ALA A 112 -3.39 -0.94 -31.63
N MET A 113 -4.38 -1.43 -32.39
CA MET A 113 -4.37 -2.82 -32.89
C MET A 113 -3.23 -3.10 -33.87
N ASP A 114 -2.84 -2.11 -34.66
CA ASP A 114 -1.75 -2.22 -35.63
C ASP A 114 -0.38 -2.28 -34.92
N GLU A 115 -0.18 -1.46 -33.89
CA GLU A 115 1.04 -1.46 -33.07
C GLU A 115 1.19 -2.73 -32.24
N LEU A 116 0.13 -3.16 -31.55
CA LEU A 116 0.12 -4.43 -30.80
C LEU A 116 0.47 -5.61 -31.71
N GLY A 117 -0.05 -5.62 -32.94
CA GLY A 117 0.25 -6.67 -33.93
C GLY A 117 1.70 -6.63 -34.45
N ILE A 118 2.29 -5.45 -34.60
CA ILE A 118 3.72 -5.31 -34.95
C ILE A 118 4.60 -5.88 -33.84
N LEU A 119 4.27 -5.55 -32.59
CA LEU A 119 4.99 -5.99 -31.41
C LEU A 119 4.67 -7.44 -31.01
N LYS A 120 3.62 -8.03 -31.62
CA LYS A 120 3.13 -9.39 -31.32
C LYS A 120 2.80 -9.56 -29.85
N ILE A 121 2.05 -8.61 -29.30
CA ILE A 121 1.52 -8.68 -27.93
C ILE A 121 0.00 -8.65 -27.89
N ASP A 122 -0.66 -8.50 -29.05
CA ASP A 122 -2.12 -8.50 -29.17
C ASP A 122 -2.76 -9.78 -28.64
N GLN A 123 -2.09 -10.93 -28.80
CA GLN A 123 -2.61 -12.23 -28.35
C GLN A 123 -2.78 -12.36 -26.83
N TYR A 124 -2.18 -11.47 -26.03
CA TYR A 124 -2.28 -11.54 -24.57
C TYR A 124 -3.58 -10.91 -24.05
N PHE A 125 -4.17 -9.97 -24.78
CA PHE A 125 -5.33 -9.19 -24.32
C PHE A 125 -6.65 -9.87 -24.67
N ASP A 126 -7.48 -10.09 -23.67
CA ASP A 126 -8.82 -10.67 -23.83
C ASP A 126 -9.84 -9.61 -24.27
N HIS A 127 -9.57 -8.32 -23.97
CA HIS A 127 -10.43 -7.19 -24.32
C HIS A 127 -9.60 -5.92 -24.49
N VAL A 128 -9.84 -5.19 -25.59
CA VAL A 128 -9.15 -3.93 -25.90
C VAL A 128 -10.19 -2.84 -26.08
N LEU A 129 -10.09 -1.78 -25.29
CA LEU A 129 -10.84 -0.53 -25.45
C LEU A 129 -9.87 0.60 -25.76
N ALA A 130 -10.09 1.24 -26.90
CA ALA A 130 -9.32 2.38 -27.37
C ALA A 130 -10.15 3.66 -27.21
N PHE A 131 -9.58 4.80 -27.60
CA PHE A 131 -10.20 6.11 -27.43
C PHE A 131 -11.60 6.21 -28.04
N ASP A 132 -11.77 5.68 -29.26
CA ASP A 132 -13.00 5.74 -30.05
C ASP A 132 -14.03 4.66 -29.70
N ASP A 133 -13.72 3.75 -28.76
CA ASP A 133 -14.67 2.75 -28.27
C ASP A 133 -15.48 3.22 -27.05
N VAL A 134 -15.01 4.27 -26.37
CA VAL A 134 -15.57 4.72 -25.10
C VAL A 134 -16.22 6.09 -25.26
N LYS A 135 -17.44 6.26 -24.73
CA LYS A 135 -18.18 7.53 -24.82
C LYS A 135 -17.45 8.69 -24.14
N LYS A 136 -16.83 8.42 -23.00
CA LYS A 136 -16.01 9.36 -22.25
C LYS A 136 -14.65 8.71 -22.00
N PRO A 137 -13.59 9.13 -22.70
CA PRO A 137 -12.26 8.58 -22.52
C PRO A 137 -11.66 9.00 -21.16
N LYS A 138 -10.50 8.41 -20.84
CA LYS A 138 -9.68 8.78 -19.68
C LYS A 138 -9.54 10.31 -19.60
N PRO A 139 -9.69 10.95 -18.43
CA PRO A 139 -9.68 10.39 -17.08
C PRO A 139 -11.04 9.86 -16.56
N HIS A 140 -12.06 9.73 -17.41
CA HIS A 140 -13.35 9.18 -16.97
C HIS A 140 -13.27 7.65 -16.77
N PRO A 141 -14.02 7.08 -15.81
CA PRO A 141 -13.97 5.65 -15.50
C PRO A 141 -14.75 4.76 -16.47
N ASP A 142 -15.44 5.33 -17.47
CA ASP A 142 -16.33 4.60 -18.40
C ASP A 142 -15.66 3.36 -19.03
N GLY A 143 -14.40 3.48 -19.46
CA GLY A 143 -13.65 2.36 -20.04
C GLY A 143 -13.37 1.24 -19.04
N ILE A 144 -13.09 1.58 -17.78
CA ILE A 144 -12.91 0.61 -16.70
C ILE A 144 -14.21 -0.14 -16.43
N PHE A 145 -15.35 0.56 -16.39
CA PHE A 145 -16.65 -0.08 -16.17
C PHE A 145 -17.06 -1.02 -17.31
N GLU A 146 -16.78 -0.66 -18.57
CA GLU A 146 -17.01 -1.57 -19.71
C GLU A 146 -16.10 -2.81 -19.64
N HIS A 147 -14.84 -2.65 -19.21
CA HIS A 147 -13.98 -3.80 -18.89
C HIS A 147 -14.58 -4.66 -17.79
N MET A 148 -14.95 -4.09 -16.64
CA MET A 148 -15.55 -4.86 -15.54
C MET A 148 -16.78 -5.65 -15.98
N LYS A 149 -17.62 -5.07 -16.83
CA LYS A 149 -18.78 -5.73 -17.43
C LYS A 149 -18.39 -6.87 -18.36
N PHE A 150 -17.39 -6.68 -19.23
CA PHE A 150 -16.87 -7.74 -20.10
C PHE A 150 -16.24 -8.89 -19.30
N PHE A 151 -15.48 -8.56 -18.26
CA PHE A 151 -14.81 -9.52 -17.42
C PHE A 151 -15.74 -10.22 -16.42
N GLY A 152 -16.86 -9.59 -16.06
CA GLY A 152 -17.77 -10.08 -15.03
C GLY A 152 -17.12 -10.06 -13.64
N CYS A 153 -16.31 -9.03 -13.36
CA CYS A 153 -15.55 -8.89 -12.13
C CYS A 153 -15.97 -7.67 -11.31
N SER A 154 -15.73 -7.72 -10.01
CA SER A 154 -15.94 -6.57 -9.11
C SER A 154 -14.70 -5.69 -8.98
N GLN A 155 -14.85 -4.53 -8.34
CA GLN A 155 -13.78 -3.54 -8.17
C GLN A 155 -12.57 -4.07 -7.38
N ASP A 156 -12.78 -5.06 -6.51
CA ASP A 156 -11.74 -5.73 -5.71
C ASP A 156 -11.06 -6.91 -6.43
N GLU A 157 -11.44 -7.16 -7.68
CA GLU A 157 -10.89 -8.23 -8.52
C GLU A 157 -10.14 -7.69 -9.75
N ILE A 158 -10.07 -6.38 -9.89
CA ILE A 158 -9.46 -5.68 -11.02
C ILE A 158 -8.47 -4.63 -10.52
N ILE A 159 -7.33 -4.54 -11.19
CA ILE A 159 -6.34 -3.48 -10.98
C ILE A 159 -6.03 -2.78 -12.29
N TYR A 160 -5.59 -1.52 -12.22
CA TYR A 160 -5.18 -0.75 -13.39
C TYR A 160 -3.72 -0.30 -13.29
N ILE A 161 -2.94 -0.61 -14.32
CA ILE A 161 -1.53 -0.24 -14.46
C ILE A 161 -1.42 0.78 -15.60
N GLY A 162 -0.84 1.93 -15.30
CA GLY A 162 -0.64 3.01 -16.26
C GLY A 162 0.53 3.90 -15.85
N ASP A 163 0.91 4.83 -16.71
CA ASP A 163 2.01 5.79 -16.48
C ASP A 163 1.52 7.24 -16.41
N GLN A 164 0.26 7.49 -16.78
CA GLN A 164 -0.32 8.81 -16.89
C GLN A 164 -1.30 9.17 -15.77
N LYS A 165 -1.33 10.44 -15.38
CA LYS A 165 -2.29 10.97 -14.38
C LYS A 165 -3.73 10.65 -14.73
N SER A 166 -4.07 10.61 -16.02
CA SER A 166 -5.40 10.21 -16.49
C SER A 166 -5.78 8.79 -16.09
N ASP A 167 -4.81 7.87 -15.97
CA ASP A 167 -5.04 6.48 -15.59
C ASP A 167 -5.39 6.39 -14.10
N GLY A 168 -4.57 7.01 -13.25
CA GLY A 168 -4.81 7.09 -11.81
C GLY A 168 -6.14 7.77 -11.49
N LEU A 169 -6.47 8.88 -12.17
CA LEU A 169 -7.76 9.57 -12.01
C LEU A 169 -8.95 8.69 -12.44
N ALA A 170 -8.82 7.94 -13.53
CA ALA A 170 -9.85 7.00 -13.97
C ALA A 170 -10.03 5.87 -12.96
N ALA A 171 -8.93 5.28 -12.46
CA ALA A 171 -8.94 4.23 -11.44
C ALA A 171 -9.59 4.70 -10.13
N ASN A 172 -9.22 5.89 -9.64
CA ASN A 172 -9.80 6.49 -8.45
C ASN A 172 -11.30 6.74 -8.62
N SER A 173 -11.72 7.25 -9.78
CA SER A 173 -13.13 7.47 -10.10
C SER A 173 -13.92 6.16 -10.20
N ALA A 174 -13.26 5.06 -10.59
CA ALA A 174 -13.82 3.71 -10.61
C ALA A 174 -13.69 2.99 -9.26
N SER A 175 -13.02 3.58 -8.26
CA SER A 175 -12.71 2.94 -6.97
C SER A 175 -12.00 1.58 -7.13
N ILE A 176 -11.04 1.49 -8.05
CA ILE A 176 -10.20 0.31 -8.22
C ILE A 176 -8.76 0.59 -7.78
N TYR A 177 -7.99 -0.45 -7.52
CA TYR A 177 -6.57 -0.31 -7.16
C TYR A 177 -5.74 0.03 -8.40
N SER A 178 -4.78 0.92 -8.27
CA SER A 178 -3.93 1.35 -9.39
C SER A 178 -2.44 1.38 -9.05
N ILE A 179 -1.62 1.10 -10.07
CA ILE A 179 -0.17 1.09 -9.97
C ILE A 179 0.38 2.02 -11.06
N LEU A 180 1.15 3.03 -10.64
CA LEU A 180 1.95 3.84 -11.54
C LEU A 180 3.17 3.03 -11.98
N LEU A 181 3.38 2.87 -13.28
CA LEU A 181 4.62 2.33 -13.82
C LEU A 181 5.51 3.49 -14.27
N ASP A 182 6.45 3.91 -13.42
CA ASP A 182 7.39 5.01 -13.68
C ASP A 182 8.77 4.48 -14.04
N TRP A 183 8.94 4.07 -15.30
CA TRP A 183 10.22 3.65 -15.88
C TRP A 183 11.36 4.67 -15.69
N SER A 184 11.01 5.96 -15.61
CA SER A 184 11.98 7.05 -15.58
C SER A 184 12.45 7.44 -14.18
N GLN A 185 11.68 7.06 -13.16
CA GLN A 185 11.85 7.47 -11.76
C GLN A 185 11.88 9.00 -11.57
N LYS A 186 11.14 9.73 -12.41
CA LYS A 186 11.14 11.22 -12.43
C LYS A 186 9.76 11.81 -12.15
N LYS A 187 8.71 10.99 -12.00
CA LYS A 187 7.36 11.51 -11.75
C LYS A 187 7.34 12.15 -10.35
N SER A 188 6.80 13.36 -10.27
CA SER A 188 6.74 14.12 -9.02
C SER A 188 5.81 13.45 -8.01
N LEU A 189 5.95 13.81 -6.73
CA LEU A 189 5.11 13.28 -5.65
C LEU A 189 3.61 13.53 -5.91
N ASP A 190 3.24 14.72 -6.41
CA ASP A 190 1.85 15.04 -6.79
C ASP A 190 1.28 14.11 -7.86
N TYR A 191 2.15 13.59 -8.72
CA TYR A 191 1.82 12.62 -9.75
C TYR A 191 1.64 11.22 -9.15
N GLN A 192 2.58 10.79 -8.32
CA GLN A 192 2.53 9.49 -7.64
C GLN A 192 1.30 9.36 -6.75
N ARG A 193 0.87 10.44 -6.09
CA ARG A 193 -0.35 10.52 -5.27
C ARG A 193 -1.65 10.19 -6.00
N GLN A 194 -1.64 10.11 -7.33
CA GLN A 194 -2.82 9.73 -8.11
C GLN A 194 -3.02 8.21 -8.17
N PHE A 195 -2.05 7.43 -7.69
CA PHE A 195 -2.03 5.97 -7.73
C PHE A 195 -1.86 5.40 -6.33
N ASP A 196 -2.16 4.11 -6.18
CA ASP A 196 -2.05 3.42 -4.89
C ASP A 196 -0.70 2.72 -4.67
N HIS A 197 0.12 2.62 -5.73
CA HIS A 197 1.48 2.13 -5.68
C HIS A 197 2.28 2.68 -6.85
N VAL A 198 3.60 2.63 -6.74
CA VAL A 198 4.53 2.90 -7.83
C VAL A 198 5.41 1.66 -8.05
N ALA A 199 5.65 1.32 -9.31
CA ALA A 199 6.64 0.34 -9.75
C ALA A 199 7.57 1.00 -10.76
N HIS A 200 8.84 0.62 -10.79
CA HIS A 200 9.83 1.20 -11.71
C HIS A 200 10.26 0.24 -12.81
N ASP A 201 9.90 -1.04 -12.69
CA ASP A 201 10.13 -2.07 -13.68
C ASP A 201 9.09 -3.20 -13.58
N THR A 202 9.19 -4.17 -14.51
CA THR A 202 8.28 -5.32 -14.54
C THR A 202 8.45 -6.27 -13.35
N VAL A 203 9.63 -6.34 -12.71
CA VAL A 203 9.89 -7.22 -11.57
C VAL A 203 9.20 -6.68 -10.32
N GLU A 204 9.38 -5.39 -10.04
CA GLU A 204 8.66 -4.69 -8.98
C GLU A 204 7.14 -4.77 -9.18
N LEU A 205 6.67 -4.54 -10.40
CA LEU A 205 5.26 -4.63 -10.74
C LEU A 205 4.68 -6.03 -10.43
N MET A 206 5.36 -7.09 -10.86
CA MET A 206 4.96 -8.47 -10.57
C MET A 206 4.93 -8.75 -9.06
N ARG A 207 5.93 -8.27 -8.31
CA ARG A 207 5.98 -8.41 -6.84
C ARG A 207 4.80 -7.72 -6.17
N ILE A 208 4.41 -6.53 -6.62
CA ILE A 208 3.26 -5.78 -6.09
C ILE A 208 1.96 -6.55 -6.37
N ILE A 209 1.77 -7.04 -7.60
CA ILE A 209 0.59 -7.83 -7.98
C ILE A 209 0.46 -9.08 -7.12
N GLU A 210 1.57 -9.81 -6.91
CA GLU A 210 1.59 -10.99 -6.04
C GLU A 210 1.30 -10.64 -4.58
N SER A 211 1.90 -9.57 -4.07
CA SER A 211 1.67 -9.07 -2.71
C SER A 211 0.19 -8.77 -2.48
N LYS A 212 -0.48 -8.07 -3.42
CA LYS A 212 -1.92 -7.77 -3.30
C LYS A 212 -2.80 -9.00 -3.20
N ASN A 213 -2.45 -10.08 -3.87
CA ASN A 213 -3.17 -11.34 -3.73
C ASN A 213 -2.96 -12.04 -2.40
N LYS A 214 -1.82 -11.79 -1.73
CA LYS A 214 -1.55 -12.27 -0.38
C LYS A 214 -2.25 -11.44 0.70
N MET A 215 -2.61 -10.18 0.44
CA MET A 215 -3.28 -9.28 1.42
C MET A 215 -4.78 -9.53 1.62
N VAL A 216 -5.15 -10.79 1.80
CA VAL A 216 -6.55 -11.19 2.03
C VAL A 216 -6.64 -12.25 3.12
N ILE A 217 -7.36 -11.94 4.19
CA ILE A 217 -7.78 -12.89 5.23
C ILE A 217 -9.17 -13.41 4.89
N ARG A 218 -9.39 -14.72 5.05
CA ARG A 218 -10.69 -15.35 4.86
C ARG A 218 -11.25 -15.77 6.20
N THR A 219 -12.46 -15.31 6.52
CA THR A 219 -13.17 -15.70 7.75
C THR A 219 -14.50 -16.37 7.42
N LYS A 220 -15.00 -17.14 8.39
CA LYS A 220 -16.33 -17.76 8.33
C LYS A 220 -17.35 -16.76 8.83
N LYS A 221 -18.52 -16.70 8.17
CA LYS A 221 -19.57 -15.70 8.43
C LYS A 221 -19.95 -15.59 9.91
N ASP A 222 -19.99 -16.70 10.65
CA ASP A 222 -20.46 -16.74 12.04
C ASP A 222 -19.35 -16.74 13.09
N LYS A 223 -18.09 -16.50 12.71
CA LYS A 223 -16.97 -16.46 13.66
C LYS A 223 -16.24 -15.12 13.58
N PRO A 224 -16.05 -14.42 14.71
CA PRO A 224 -15.23 -13.22 14.70
C PRO A 224 -13.77 -13.61 14.42
N LEU A 225 -13.09 -12.77 13.65
CA LEU A 225 -11.66 -12.88 13.40
C LEU A 225 -10.91 -12.65 14.73
N ARG A 226 -10.10 -13.61 15.15
CA ARG A 226 -9.29 -13.51 16.37
C ARG A 226 -7.91 -12.99 16.00
N ILE A 227 -7.57 -11.80 16.50
CA ILE A 227 -6.28 -11.16 16.24
C ILE A 227 -5.50 -11.10 17.55
N LEU A 228 -4.28 -11.65 17.55
CA LEU A 228 -3.35 -11.50 18.66
C LEU A 228 -2.41 -10.33 18.36
N GLN A 229 -2.52 -9.26 19.14
CA GLN A 229 -1.57 -8.15 19.11
C GLN A 229 -0.44 -8.41 20.09
N LEU A 230 0.78 -8.38 19.57
CA LEU A 230 2.04 -8.42 20.30
C LEU A 230 2.77 -7.10 20.05
N THR A 231 3.52 -6.61 21.02
CA THR A 231 4.18 -5.31 20.88
C THR A 231 5.44 -5.25 21.71
N ASP A 232 6.40 -4.41 21.29
CA ASP A 232 7.57 -4.06 22.09
C ASP A 232 8.34 -5.31 22.51
N LEU A 233 8.65 -6.16 21.52
CA LEU A 233 9.38 -7.41 21.76
C LEU A 233 10.80 -7.14 22.25
N HIS A 234 11.40 -6.07 21.72
CA HIS A 234 12.75 -5.64 22.06
C HIS A 234 13.74 -6.83 22.07
N LEU A 235 13.75 -7.61 20.99
CA LEU A 235 14.67 -8.73 20.87
C LEU A 235 16.11 -8.22 20.84
N MET A 236 17.00 -8.81 21.64
CA MET A 236 18.37 -8.29 21.82
C MET A 236 19.48 -9.29 21.48
N ASN A 237 19.12 -10.47 20.98
CA ASN A 237 20.03 -11.60 20.79
C ASN A 237 20.67 -12.03 22.12
N ASP A 238 19.87 -12.05 23.19
CA ASP A 238 20.28 -12.46 24.53
C ASP A 238 19.37 -13.59 25.08
N GLU A 239 19.60 -14.00 26.33
CA GLU A 239 18.84 -15.08 26.97
C GLU A 239 17.36 -14.75 27.23
N LYS A 240 16.98 -13.47 27.25
CA LYS A 240 15.60 -13.02 27.47
C LYS A 240 14.74 -13.22 26.23
N ASP A 241 15.34 -13.23 25.04
CA ASP A 241 14.63 -13.57 23.79
C ASP A 241 13.98 -14.95 23.88
N ILE A 242 14.61 -15.91 24.58
CA ILE A 242 14.03 -17.25 24.81
C ILE A 242 12.71 -17.14 25.58
N GLN A 243 12.65 -16.25 26.57
CA GLN A 243 11.43 -16.02 27.36
C GLN A 243 10.37 -15.32 26.52
N THR A 244 10.75 -14.33 25.70
CA THR A 244 9.87 -13.67 24.73
C THR A 244 9.25 -14.68 23.76
N TYR A 245 10.05 -15.55 23.14
CA TYR A 245 9.53 -16.59 22.23
C TYR A 245 8.63 -17.61 22.95
N GLN A 246 8.96 -18.00 24.19
CA GLN A 246 8.09 -18.87 24.98
C GLN A 246 6.73 -18.20 25.26
N LEU A 247 6.73 -16.90 25.63
CA LEU A 247 5.51 -16.13 25.82
C LEU A 247 4.67 -16.11 24.54
N ILE A 248 5.27 -15.82 23.39
CA ILE A 248 4.56 -15.80 22.11
C ILE A 248 3.93 -17.18 21.83
N SER A 249 4.69 -18.26 22.00
CA SER A 249 4.20 -19.63 21.83
C SER A 249 3.01 -19.96 22.73
N ASP A 250 3.09 -19.61 24.01
CA ASP A 250 2.02 -19.84 24.98
C ASP A 250 0.77 -19.02 24.66
N MET A 251 0.95 -17.76 24.23
CA MET A 251 -0.14 -16.88 23.81
C MET A 251 -0.85 -17.41 22.57
N ILE A 252 -0.12 -17.84 21.55
CA ILE A 252 -0.70 -18.43 20.33
C ILE A 252 -1.43 -19.74 20.68
N SER A 253 -0.83 -20.58 21.52
CA SER A 253 -1.41 -21.85 21.94
C SER A 253 -2.71 -21.66 22.75
N PHE A 254 -2.77 -20.65 23.61
CA PHE A 254 -3.96 -20.33 24.39
C PHE A 254 -5.04 -19.65 23.55
N SER A 255 -4.64 -18.67 22.74
CA SER A 255 -5.57 -17.79 22.04
C SER A 255 -6.00 -18.30 20.67
N HIS A 256 -5.36 -19.32 20.10
CA HIS A 256 -5.66 -19.86 18.76
C HIS A 256 -6.05 -18.76 17.76
N PRO A 257 -5.15 -17.78 17.50
CA PRO A 257 -5.48 -16.63 16.68
C PRO A 257 -5.61 -17.04 15.20
N ASP A 258 -6.47 -16.32 14.50
CA ASP A 258 -6.58 -16.40 13.04
C ASP A 258 -5.55 -15.50 12.35
N PHE A 259 -5.10 -14.45 13.06
CA PHE A 259 -4.12 -13.49 12.59
C PHE A 259 -3.29 -12.91 13.75
N ILE A 260 -2.05 -12.54 13.48
CA ILE A 260 -1.13 -11.95 14.47
C ILE A 260 -0.62 -10.61 13.94
N VAL A 261 -0.57 -9.59 14.80
CA VAL A 261 0.01 -8.29 14.47
C VAL A 261 1.06 -7.92 15.49
N PHE A 262 2.25 -7.53 15.01
CA PHE A 262 3.26 -6.87 15.82
C PHE A 262 3.16 -5.35 15.67
N THR A 263 2.83 -4.62 16.74
CA THR A 263 2.69 -3.15 16.71
C THR A 263 3.99 -2.41 17.03
N GLY A 264 5.07 -2.78 16.35
CA GLY A 264 6.38 -2.10 16.41
C GLY A 264 7.33 -2.57 17.51
N ASP A 265 8.56 -2.07 17.42
CA ASP A 265 9.70 -2.32 18.29
C ASP A 265 9.96 -3.82 18.47
N GLN A 266 10.14 -4.49 17.33
CA GLN A 266 10.54 -5.89 17.32
C GLN A 266 11.95 -6.06 17.87
N THR A 267 12.85 -5.11 17.62
CA THR A 267 14.22 -5.09 18.15
C THR A 267 14.78 -3.67 18.25
N MET A 268 15.80 -3.50 19.09
CA MET A 268 16.67 -2.31 19.10
C MET A 268 18.15 -2.71 18.96
N SER A 269 18.40 -3.95 18.52
CA SER A 269 19.73 -4.56 18.50
C SER A 269 20.51 -4.18 17.24
N LYS A 270 21.84 -4.13 17.36
CA LYS A 270 22.73 -4.12 16.18
C LYS A 270 22.59 -5.38 15.31
N ASP A 271 22.05 -6.47 15.88
CA ASP A 271 21.85 -7.75 15.20
C ASP A 271 20.45 -7.86 14.54
N ALA A 272 19.76 -6.73 14.30
CA ALA A 272 18.34 -6.70 13.89
C ALA A 272 18.03 -7.52 12.65
N VAL A 273 18.85 -7.47 11.60
CA VAL A 273 18.64 -8.23 10.36
C VAL A 273 18.50 -9.74 10.67
N MET A 274 19.38 -10.27 11.51
CA MET A 274 19.33 -11.67 11.93
C MET A 274 18.11 -11.95 12.81
N LEU A 275 17.73 -11.02 13.69
CA LEU A 275 16.57 -11.18 14.57
C LEU A 275 15.24 -11.13 13.80
N TYR A 276 15.11 -10.27 12.79
CA TYR A 276 13.95 -10.23 11.88
C TYR A 276 13.81 -11.55 11.11
N GLN A 277 14.92 -12.08 10.59
CA GLN A 277 14.92 -13.40 9.94
C GLN A 277 14.47 -14.49 10.92
N LYS A 278 15.07 -14.55 12.12
CA LYS A 278 14.71 -15.55 13.15
C LYS A 278 13.25 -15.43 13.60
N LEU A 279 12.74 -14.22 13.74
CA LEU A 279 11.34 -13.97 14.08
C LEU A 279 10.43 -14.55 13.00
N GLY A 280 10.71 -14.30 11.72
CA GLY A 280 9.98 -14.89 10.60
C GLY A 280 10.00 -16.43 10.61
N GLU A 281 11.20 -17.02 10.78
CA GLU A 281 11.39 -18.48 10.88
C GLU A 281 10.64 -19.10 12.07
N PHE A 282 10.62 -18.41 13.21
CA PHE A 282 9.88 -18.81 14.39
C PHE A 282 8.36 -18.77 14.14
N MET A 283 7.86 -17.68 13.55
CA MET A 283 6.43 -17.51 13.28
C MET A 283 5.88 -18.53 12.28
N ASP A 284 6.70 -18.95 11.31
CA ASP A 284 6.33 -19.98 10.32
C ASP A 284 5.96 -21.33 10.95
N GLN A 285 6.42 -21.61 12.17
CA GLN A 285 6.11 -22.86 12.89
C GLN A 285 4.63 -22.96 13.28
N PHE A 286 3.97 -21.82 13.52
CA PHE A 286 2.57 -21.77 13.95
C PHE A 286 1.59 -21.84 12.80
N LYS A 287 2.04 -21.54 11.57
CA LYS A 287 1.19 -21.50 10.36
C LYS A 287 -0.01 -20.56 10.49
N VAL A 288 0.15 -19.50 11.29
CA VAL A 288 -0.83 -18.42 11.45
C VAL A 288 -0.29 -17.23 10.65
N PRO A 289 -1.09 -16.66 9.73
CA PRO A 289 -0.66 -15.46 9.03
C PRO A 289 -0.40 -14.31 9.99
N PHE A 290 0.65 -13.53 9.73
CA PHE A 290 1.01 -12.40 10.58
C PHE A 290 1.49 -11.20 9.78
N SER A 291 1.43 -10.04 10.40
CA SER A 291 1.96 -8.79 9.86
C SER A 291 2.62 -7.98 10.97
N TYR A 292 3.28 -6.89 10.59
CA TYR A 292 3.94 -6.00 11.51
C TYR A 292 3.93 -4.56 10.97
N VAL A 293 4.04 -3.61 11.89
CA VAL A 293 4.48 -2.24 11.62
C VAL A 293 5.83 -2.05 12.29
N PHE A 294 6.65 -1.16 11.73
CA PHE A 294 7.88 -0.72 12.39
C PHE A 294 7.56 0.20 13.57
N GLY A 295 8.37 0.10 14.62
CA GLY A 295 8.47 1.09 15.67
C GLY A 295 9.70 1.97 15.50
N ASN A 296 9.85 2.96 16.39
CA ASN A 296 10.92 3.93 16.30
C ASN A 296 12.30 3.34 16.65
N HIS A 297 12.36 2.19 17.32
CA HIS A 297 13.62 1.53 17.69
C HIS A 297 14.14 0.55 16.62
N ASP A 298 13.31 0.12 15.67
CA ASP A 298 13.65 -0.97 14.74
C ASP A 298 14.79 -0.65 13.80
N THR A 299 15.13 0.63 13.58
CA THR A 299 16.21 1.07 12.68
C THR A 299 17.32 1.86 13.36
N GLU A 300 17.63 1.56 14.62
CA GLU A 300 18.70 2.26 15.37
C GLU A 300 20.14 1.80 15.06
N GLY A 301 20.31 0.67 14.36
CA GLY A 301 21.62 0.12 14.01
C GLY A 301 22.15 0.51 12.62
N ASP A 302 23.26 -0.11 12.22
CA ASP A 302 23.90 0.09 10.91
C ASP A 302 23.27 -0.83 9.84
N TYR A 303 21.99 -0.59 9.55
CA TYR A 303 21.18 -1.30 8.55
C TYR A 303 19.99 -0.44 8.11
N THR A 304 19.36 -0.80 7.00
CA THR A 304 18.22 -0.08 6.43
C THR A 304 16.89 -0.81 6.69
N TYR A 305 15.76 -0.10 6.55
CA TYR A 305 14.44 -0.73 6.52
C TYR A 305 14.35 -1.85 5.49
N GLN A 306 14.97 -1.68 4.32
CA GLN A 306 14.96 -2.69 3.27
C GLN A 306 15.69 -3.96 3.69
N ASP A 307 16.81 -3.85 4.42
CA ASP A 307 17.53 -5.02 4.96
C ASP A 307 16.64 -5.84 5.91
N LEU A 308 15.84 -5.15 6.74
CA LEU A 308 14.90 -5.79 7.67
C LEU A 308 13.72 -6.44 6.94
N ILE A 309 13.14 -5.73 5.96
CA ILE A 309 12.06 -6.24 5.10
C ILE A 309 12.54 -7.51 4.38
N ASP A 310 13.71 -7.47 3.75
CA ASP A 310 14.26 -8.60 3.01
C ASP A 310 14.53 -9.81 3.93
N ALA A 311 15.02 -9.57 5.14
CA ALA A 311 15.29 -10.62 6.13
C ALA A 311 14.02 -11.40 6.52
N ILE A 312 12.94 -10.69 6.89
CA ILE A 312 11.69 -11.32 7.33
C ILE A 312 10.83 -11.81 6.16
N SER A 313 11.01 -11.27 4.95
CA SER A 313 10.26 -11.66 3.74
C SER A 313 10.47 -13.12 3.31
N THR A 314 11.44 -13.82 3.91
CA THR A 314 11.64 -15.26 3.74
C THR A 314 10.53 -16.10 4.39
N SER A 315 9.77 -15.53 5.33
CA SER A 315 8.64 -16.18 6.00
C SER A 315 7.48 -16.43 5.04
N LYS A 316 6.91 -17.64 5.12
CA LYS A 316 5.80 -18.08 4.27
C LYS A 316 4.45 -17.51 4.70
N TYR A 317 4.30 -17.19 5.98
CA TYR A 317 3.05 -16.72 6.57
C TYR A 317 3.02 -15.20 6.79
N LEU A 318 4.06 -14.49 6.37
CA LEU A 318 4.10 -13.04 6.40
C LEU A 318 3.10 -12.44 5.38
N MET A 319 2.24 -11.56 5.87
CA MET A 319 1.38 -10.67 5.11
C MET A 319 1.89 -9.23 5.27
N PHE A 320 2.88 -8.86 4.46
CA PHE A 320 3.51 -7.54 4.50
C PHE A 320 3.61 -6.87 3.13
N ASP A 321 3.34 -5.57 3.11
CA ASP A 321 3.52 -4.68 1.97
C ASP A 321 4.05 -3.35 2.54
N GLN A 322 5.10 -2.82 1.93
CA GLN A 322 5.66 -1.54 2.36
C GLN A 322 4.70 -0.38 2.08
N GLY A 323 3.86 -0.51 1.06
CA GLY A 323 3.02 0.56 0.54
C GLY A 323 3.78 1.50 -0.42
N PRO A 324 3.16 2.63 -0.80
CA PRO A 324 3.84 3.64 -1.60
C PRO A 324 5.12 4.13 -0.92
N SER A 325 6.23 4.12 -1.66
CA SER A 325 7.57 4.44 -1.13
C SER A 325 7.69 5.82 -0.49
N TYR A 326 6.85 6.78 -0.89
CA TYR A 326 6.81 8.12 -0.32
C TYR A 326 6.10 8.23 1.03
N LEU A 327 5.46 7.16 1.51
CA LEU A 327 4.72 7.13 2.78
C LEU A 327 5.51 6.50 3.95
N GLY A 328 6.76 6.10 3.72
CA GLY A 328 7.51 5.28 4.66
C GLY A 328 7.23 3.79 4.48
N PHE A 329 7.28 3.00 5.56
CA PHE A 329 7.31 1.54 5.51
C PHE A 329 6.19 0.91 6.34
N SER A 330 5.60 -0.19 5.85
CA SER A 330 4.50 -0.94 6.51
C SER A 330 3.11 -0.29 6.36
N ASN A 331 2.92 0.58 5.37
CA ASN A 331 1.60 1.15 5.08
C ASN A 331 0.82 0.18 4.18
N CYS A 332 -0.03 -0.66 4.78
CA CYS A 332 -0.78 -1.66 4.02
C CYS A 332 -2.23 -1.83 4.48
N ASN A 333 -3.04 -2.38 3.58
CA ASN A 333 -4.45 -2.66 3.82
C ASN A 333 -4.72 -4.13 3.50
N ILE A 334 -5.12 -4.89 4.51
CA ILE A 334 -5.43 -6.31 4.42
C ILE A 334 -6.94 -6.47 4.41
N LEU A 335 -7.49 -6.96 3.31
CA LEU A 335 -8.94 -7.19 3.19
C LEU A 335 -9.36 -8.45 3.93
N ILE A 336 -10.50 -8.38 4.60
CA ILE A 336 -11.18 -9.52 5.19
C ILE A 336 -12.35 -9.89 4.28
N LYS A 337 -12.36 -11.13 3.81
CA LYS A 337 -13.40 -11.68 2.94
C LYS A 337 -14.15 -12.81 3.62
N ASP A 338 -15.43 -12.93 3.28
CA ASP A 338 -16.24 -14.09 3.67
C ASP A 338 -16.03 -15.28 2.72
N GLU A 339 -16.72 -16.39 2.98
CA GLU A 339 -16.64 -17.63 2.18
C GLU A 339 -17.14 -17.44 0.72
N SER A 340 -17.84 -16.34 0.42
CA SER A 340 -18.29 -16.00 -0.93
C SER A 340 -17.31 -15.08 -1.68
N GLU A 341 -16.10 -14.86 -1.13
CA GLU A 341 -15.10 -13.90 -1.60
C GLU A 341 -15.56 -12.43 -1.56
N LYS A 342 -16.63 -12.13 -0.82
CA LYS A 342 -17.10 -10.76 -0.63
C LYS A 342 -16.27 -10.05 0.44
N PRO A 343 -15.73 -8.84 0.18
CA PRO A 343 -15.12 -8.02 1.22
C PRO A 343 -16.13 -7.63 2.33
N ILE A 344 -15.75 -7.84 3.59
CA ILE A 344 -16.58 -7.58 4.77
C ILE A 344 -15.91 -6.72 5.85
N GLY A 345 -14.59 -6.54 5.77
CA GLY A 345 -13.84 -5.69 6.68
C GLY A 345 -12.40 -5.51 6.20
N SER A 346 -11.60 -4.75 6.94
CA SER A 346 -10.16 -4.70 6.69
C SER A 346 -9.33 -4.42 7.94
N LEU A 347 -8.03 -4.70 7.83
CA LEU A 347 -7.00 -4.31 8.78
C LEU A 347 -6.08 -3.32 8.07
N ILE A 348 -5.87 -2.15 8.65
CA ILE A 348 -5.03 -1.09 8.08
C ILE A 348 -3.82 -0.90 8.98
N MET A 349 -2.65 -0.98 8.38
CA MET A 349 -1.36 -0.77 9.02
C MET A 349 -0.81 0.58 8.58
N LEU A 350 -0.26 1.35 9.52
CA LEU A 350 0.31 2.66 9.27
C LEU A 350 1.69 2.81 9.93
N ASP A 351 2.61 3.40 9.18
CA ASP A 351 3.93 3.79 9.67
C ASP A 351 3.82 5.08 10.50
N THR A 352 4.18 5.06 11.78
CA THR A 352 4.25 6.31 12.56
C THR A 352 5.59 7.02 12.42
N HIS A 353 6.54 6.44 11.69
CA HIS A 353 7.91 6.91 11.54
C HIS A 353 8.69 6.96 12.85
N ILE A 354 9.97 7.33 12.74
CA ILE A 354 10.86 7.56 13.86
C ILE A 354 10.68 8.96 14.44
N ASP A 355 11.33 9.21 15.57
CA ASP A 355 11.39 10.52 16.22
C ASP A 355 12.05 11.57 15.32
N ASP A 356 11.56 12.81 15.37
CA ASP A 356 12.08 13.92 14.56
C ASP A 356 11.94 15.27 15.28
N PHE A 357 12.45 16.33 14.65
CA PHE A 357 12.28 17.70 15.09
C PHE A 357 11.18 18.42 14.33
N TYR A 358 10.22 18.93 15.08
CA TYR A 358 9.08 19.68 14.59
C TYR A 358 9.27 21.18 14.77
N MET A 359 8.77 21.98 13.85
CA MET A 359 8.69 23.44 14.01
C MET A 359 7.33 23.83 14.58
N ILE A 360 7.29 24.12 15.89
CA ILE A 360 6.06 24.46 16.62
C ILE A 360 6.16 25.92 17.07
N ASN A 361 5.28 26.77 16.56
CA ASN A 361 5.26 28.22 16.84
C ASN A 361 6.63 28.90 16.62
N GLY A 362 7.37 28.46 15.59
CA GLY A 362 8.70 28.98 15.27
C GLY A 362 9.87 28.39 16.09
N THR A 363 9.59 27.46 17.02
CA THR A 363 10.60 26.77 17.82
C THR A 363 10.83 25.35 17.29
N LYS A 364 12.09 24.95 17.18
CA LYS A 364 12.47 23.56 16.88
C LYS A 364 12.32 22.70 18.13
N THR A 365 11.42 21.74 18.10
CA THR A 365 11.05 20.88 19.23
C THR A 365 11.21 19.43 18.82
N TRP A 366 11.99 18.66 19.57
CA TRP A 366 12.08 17.22 19.39
C TRP A 366 10.76 16.54 19.78
N GLY A 367 10.36 15.48 19.07
CA GLY A 367 9.25 14.65 19.48
C GLY A 367 9.11 13.36 18.68
N TYR A 368 8.19 12.52 19.12
CA TYR A 368 7.87 11.24 18.50
C TYR A 368 7.31 11.38 17.08
N GLY A 369 7.52 10.37 16.24
CA GLY A 369 7.06 10.30 14.84
C GLY A 369 5.54 10.41 14.70
N SER A 370 5.06 11.02 13.61
CA SER A 370 3.64 11.31 13.40
C SER A 370 3.15 10.92 12.00
N LEU A 371 1.85 10.63 11.89
CA LEU A 371 1.21 10.35 10.60
C LEU A 371 1.15 11.60 9.73
N SER A 372 1.81 11.56 8.57
CA SER A 372 1.87 12.67 7.63
C SER A 372 0.50 12.92 6.94
N LYS A 373 0.32 14.12 6.38
CA LYS A 373 -0.89 14.44 5.58
C LYS A 373 -1.05 13.50 4.38
N ASP A 374 0.04 13.03 3.80
CA ASP A 374 0.03 12.11 2.68
C ASP A 374 -0.47 10.72 3.09
N GLN A 375 -0.06 10.24 4.27
CA GLN A 375 -0.58 8.99 4.83
C GLN A 375 -2.06 9.10 5.17
N ILE A 376 -2.50 10.24 5.70
CA ILE A 376 -3.92 10.50 5.97
C ILE A 376 -4.73 10.45 4.67
N SER A 377 -4.25 11.12 3.61
CA SER A 377 -4.87 11.10 2.28
C SER A 377 -4.89 9.68 1.68
N TRP A 378 -3.82 8.91 1.86
CA TRP A 378 -3.76 7.51 1.44
C TRP A 378 -4.76 6.63 2.20
N TYR A 379 -4.88 6.83 3.51
CA TYR A 379 -5.88 6.17 4.34
C TYR A 379 -7.31 6.50 3.88
N GLU A 380 -7.62 7.76 3.59
CA GLU A 380 -8.91 8.17 3.00
C GLU A 380 -9.18 7.42 1.68
N GLY A 381 -8.18 7.32 0.80
CA GLY A 381 -8.27 6.54 -0.44
C GLY A 381 -8.59 5.07 -0.21
N CYS A 382 -7.93 4.43 0.76
CA CYS A 382 -8.19 3.04 1.14
C CYS A 382 -9.63 2.83 1.61
N VAL A 383 -10.13 3.73 2.47
CA VAL A 383 -11.48 3.63 3.04
C VAL A 383 -12.56 4.00 2.01
N ASN A 384 -12.31 4.98 1.15
CA ASN A 384 -13.26 5.34 0.09
C ASN A 384 -13.40 4.20 -0.94
N ARG A 385 -12.30 3.50 -1.24
CA ARG A 385 -12.32 2.30 -2.08
C ARG A 385 -13.08 1.15 -1.43
N TYR A 386 -12.84 0.94 -0.14
CA TYR A 386 -13.44 -0.13 0.65
C TYR A 386 -14.12 0.46 1.89
N PRO A 387 -15.36 0.98 1.76
CA PRO A 387 -16.10 1.59 2.86
C PRO A 387 -16.66 0.52 3.81
N LEU A 388 -15.75 -0.24 4.40
CA LEU A 388 -15.99 -1.40 5.24
C LEU A 388 -15.54 -1.10 6.68
N PRO A 389 -16.15 -1.72 7.70
CA PRO A 389 -15.63 -1.71 9.06
C PRO A 389 -14.15 -2.11 9.06
N HIS A 390 -13.31 -1.38 9.78
CA HIS A 390 -11.87 -1.71 9.84
C HIS A 390 -11.22 -1.39 11.18
N LEU A 391 -10.08 -2.06 11.40
CA LEU A 391 -9.18 -1.83 12.52
C LEU A 391 -7.89 -1.20 12.01
N ILE A 392 -7.30 -0.33 12.81
CA ILE A 392 -6.08 0.40 12.46
C ILE A 392 -4.97 0.01 13.45
N PHE A 393 -3.79 -0.30 12.95
CA PHE A 393 -2.61 -0.70 13.74
C PHE A 393 -1.43 0.18 13.38
N TYR A 394 -0.74 0.71 14.39
CA TYR A 394 0.47 1.51 14.25
C TYR A 394 1.27 1.48 15.56
N HIS A 395 2.50 1.99 15.58
CA HIS A 395 3.34 1.88 16.78
C HIS A 395 3.10 3.04 17.76
N ILE A 396 3.40 4.27 17.36
CA ILE A 396 3.34 5.45 18.24
C ILE A 396 1.88 5.94 18.38
N PRO A 397 1.33 6.07 19.61
CA PRO A 397 -0.06 6.48 19.82
C PRO A 397 -0.34 7.92 19.38
N ILE A 398 -1.56 8.15 18.92
CA ILE A 398 -2.05 9.50 18.57
C ILE A 398 -2.30 10.35 19.83
N PRO A 399 -2.25 11.70 19.75
CA PRO A 399 -2.41 12.57 20.92
C PRO A 399 -3.70 12.39 21.71
N GLU A 400 -4.79 11.93 21.06
CA GLU A 400 -6.10 11.72 21.67
C GLU A 400 -6.03 10.82 22.90
N VAL A 401 -5.10 9.85 22.96
CA VAL A 401 -4.99 8.92 24.10
C VAL A 401 -4.79 9.63 25.44
N LYS A 402 -4.26 10.87 25.43
CA LYS A 402 -4.04 11.71 26.62
C LYS A 402 -5.32 12.36 27.17
N GLU A 403 -6.44 12.25 26.45
CA GLU A 403 -7.70 12.91 26.84
C GLU A 403 -8.47 12.17 27.93
N VAL A 404 -8.03 10.96 28.30
CA VAL A 404 -8.64 10.17 29.37
C VAL A 404 -7.70 10.10 30.58
N SER A 405 -8.27 10.17 31.78
CA SER A 405 -7.58 9.95 33.04
C SER A 405 -7.82 8.52 33.55
N PRO A 406 -6.87 7.91 34.28
CA PRO A 406 -7.10 6.63 34.98
C PRO A 406 -8.26 6.65 35.98
N SER A 407 -8.72 7.84 36.38
CA SER A 407 -9.89 8.02 37.24
C SER A 407 -11.23 7.94 36.51
N ASP A 408 -11.23 7.97 35.18
CA ASP A 408 -12.46 8.02 34.38
C ASP A 408 -13.06 6.62 34.21
N ASP A 409 -14.37 6.47 34.37
CA ASP A 409 -15.06 5.16 34.28
C ASP A 409 -14.90 4.47 32.91
N ILE A 410 -14.61 5.26 31.86
CA ILE A 410 -14.39 4.76 30.50
C ILE A 410 -12.98 4.19 30.29
N HIS A 411 -12.04 4.50 31.20
CA HIS A 411 -10.67 4.03 31.17
C HIS A 411 -10.59 2.59 31.67
N LYS A 412 -9.97 1.69 30.88
CA LYS A 412 -9.83 0.28 31.24
C LYS A 412 -8.44 -0.24 30.96
N GLY A 413 -7.70 -0.62 32.00
CA GLY A 413 -6.38 -1.22 31.94
C GLY A 413 -5.39 -0.48 32.83
N ASP A 414 -4.12 -0.79 32.67
CA ASP A 414 -3.00 -0.20 33.39
C ASP A 414 -2.56 1.10 32.72
N TYR A 415 -2.33 2.12 33.56
CA TYR A 415 -1.71 3.40 33.20
C TYR A 415 -0.61 3.66 34.22
N PHE A 416 0.64 3.44 33.82
CA PHE A 416 1.80 3.58 34.70
C PHE A 416 2.88 4.52 34.16
N GLU A 417 2.71 5.02 32.95
CA GLU A 417 3.54 6.08 32.39
C GLU A 417 2.72 7.09 31.59
N SER A 418 3.24 8.31 31.48
CA SER A 418 2.59 9.33 30.67
C SER A 418 2.68 8.96 29.19
N PRO A 419 1.58 8.98 28.43
CA PRO A 419 1.59 8.63 27.02
C PRO A 419 2.64 9.37 26.19
N CYS A 420 3.48 8.62 25.49
CA CYS A 420 4.46 9.17 24.55
C CYS A 420 3.81 9.30 23.17
N THR A 421 3.31 10.50 22.87
CA THR A 421 2.61 10.82 21.61
C THR A 421 3.37 11.90 20.86
N PRO A 422 3.09 12.10 19.57
CA PRO A 422 3.64 13.22 18.81
C PRO A 422 3.31 14.57 19.45
N PRO A 423 4.17 15.58 19.25
CA PRO A 423 3.94 16.91 19.79
C PRO A 423 2.89 17.72 18.99
N VAL A 424 2.47 17.22 17.82
CA VAL A 424 1.47 17.83 16.95
C VAL A 424 0.34 16.84 16.70
N ASN A 425 -0.90 17.30 16.84
CA ASN A 425 -2.06 16.54 16.38
C ASN A 425 -2.28 16.80 14.88
N THR A 426 -2.18 15.74 14.09
CA THR A 426 -2.26 15.78 12.62
C THR A 426 -3.70 15.79 12.10
N GLY A 427 -4.69 15.57 12.97
CA GLY A 427 -6.10 15.46 12.62
C GLY A 427 -6.51 14.06 12.16
N PHE A 428 -5.63 13.06 12.27
CA PHE A 428 -5.91 11.69 11.81
C PHE A 428 -7.17 11.09 12.46
N PHE A 429 -7.34 11.26 13.78
CA PHE A 429 -8.53 10.77 14.48
C PHE A 429 -9.82 11.36 13.90
N ASP A 430 -9.84 12.66 13.64
CA ASP A 430 -11.01 13.33 13.09
C ASP A 430 -11.32 12.84 11.67
N VAL A 431 -10.31 12.57 10.86
CA VAL A 431 -10.50 11.96 9.53
C VAL A 431 -11.11 10.56 9.67
N ALA A 432 -10.54 9.68 10.50
CA ALA A 432 -11.08 8.34 10.73
C ALA A 432 -12.52 8.35 11.25
N LYS A 433 -12.82 9.27 12.19
CA LYS A 433 -14.17 9.52 12.71
C LYS A 433 -15.13 9.97 11.62
N ASN A 434 -14.74 10.94 10.80
CA ASN A 434 -15.59 11.53 9.76
C ASN A 434 -15.92 10.54 8.64
N LEU A 435 -15.01 9.59 8.37
CA LEU A 435 -15.26 8.47 7.45
C LEU A 435 -16.21 7.41 8.03
N LYS A 436 -16.43 7.35 9.35
CA LYS A 436 -17.42 6.50 10.05
C LYS A 436 -17.22 4.98 9.98
N HIS A 437 -16.13 4.54 9.36
CA HIS A 437 -15.87 3.12 9.13
C HIS A 437 -14.87 2.52 10.14
N ALA A 438 -13.98 3.33 10.73
CA ALA A 438 -13.04 2.87 11.74
C ALA A 438 -13.76 2.37 13.00
N LYS A 439 -13.32 1.23 13.54
CA LYS A 439 -13.89 0.62 14.76
C LYS A 439 -12.92 0.63 15.93
N ALA A 440 -11.63 0.49 15.67
CA ALA A 440 -10.60 0.59 16.69
C ALA A 440 -9.26 0.99 16.12
N MET A 441 -8.42 1.59 16.96
CA MET A 441 -7.02 1.89 16.74
C MET A 441 -6.21 1.23 17.85
N PHE A 442 -5.23 0.41 17.45
CA PHE A 442 -4.36 -0.34 18.33
C PHE A 442 -2.92 0.09 18.14
N PHE A 443 -2.21 0.31 19.26
CA PHE A 443 -0.85 0.85 19.23
C PHE A 443 0.04 0.27 20.34
N GLY A 444 1.35 0.41 20.18
CA GLY A 444 2.39 -0.10 21.07
C GLY A 444 3.06 1.03 21.86
N HIS A 445 4.40 1.02 21.87
CA HIS A 445 5.31 2.12 22.24
C HIS A 445 5.45 2.39 23.75
N ASP A 446 4.33 2.53 24.45
CA ASP A 446 4.35 2.70 25.91
C ASP A 446 4.41 1.31 26.58
N HIS A 447 5.55 0.99 27.21
CA HIS A 447 5.81 -0.32 27.82
C HIS A 447 4.97 -0.65 29.05
N LEU A 448 4.49 0.36 29.78
CA LEU A 448 3.79 0.22 31.05
C LEU A 448 2.31 0.56 30.97
N ASN A 449 1.85 1.00 29.79
CA ASN A 449 0.44 1.25 29.51
C ASN A 449 -0.16 0.09 28.74
N ASP A 450 -1.38 -0.31 29.10
CA ASP A 450 -2.17 -1.23 28.28
C ASP A 450 -3.67 -0.87 28.28
N TYR A 451 -3.97 0.36 28.67
CA TYR A 451 -5.33 0.83 28.81
C TYR A 451 -6.03 1.02 27.45
N SER A 452 -7.34 1.10 27.53
CA SER A 452 -8.22 1.38 26.41
C SER A 452 -9.41 2.23 26.84
N TYR A 453 -9.96 2.99 25.91
CA TYR A 453 -11.23 3.70 26.07
C TYR A 453 -11.86 3.95 24.70
N SER A 454 -13.17 4.21 24.67
CA SER A 454 -13.87 4.54 23.43
C SER A 454 -14.11 6.04 23.31
N LYS A 455 -13.75 6.61 22.16
CA LYS A 455 -14.01 8.00 21.79
C LYS A 455 -14.77 8.02 20.47
N ASP A 456 -15.93 8.69 20.43
CA ASP A 456 -16.75 8.83 19.21
C ASP A 456 -17.06 7.51 18.48
N GLY A 457 -17.19 6.40 19.22
CA GLY A 457 -17.45 5.07 18.65
C GLY A 457 -16.22 4.32 18.11
N ILE A 458 -15.01 4.87 18.29
CA ILE A 458 -13.73 4.24 17.97
C ILE A 458 -13.05 3.83 19.27
N LEU A 459 -12.66 2.56 19.41
CA LEU A 459 -11.85 2.08 20.53
C LEU A 459 -10.38 2.48 20.33
N LEU A 460 -9.79 3.20 21.27
CA LEU A 460 -8.34 3.44 21.31
C LEU A 460 -7.74 2.51 22.37
N ALA A 461 -6.72 1.73 22.01
CA ALA A 461 -6.22 0.68 22.89
C ALA A 461 -4.71 0.40 22.73
N TYR A 462 -3.97 0.50 23.84
CA TYR A 462 -2.57 0.07 23.92
C TYR A 462 -2.43 -1.46 23.89
N GLY A 463 -1.42 -1.97 23.24
CA GLY A 463 -0.94 -3.34 23.41
C GLY A 463 -0.34 -3.52 24.81
N ARG A 464 -0.25 -4.77 25.27
CA ARG A 464 0.56 -5.11 26.45
C ARG A 464 1.94 -5.52 25.96
N VAL A 465 2.99 -4.92 26.53
CA VAL A 465 4.38 -5.31 26.26
C VAL A 465 4.56 -6.84 26.31
N SER A 466 5.10 -7.39 25.21
CA SER A 466 5.28 -8.83 25.03
C SER A 466 6.75 -9.25 25.18
N GLY A 467 7.69 -8.31 25.06
CA GLY A 467 9.12 -8.54 25.24
C GLY A 467 9.57 -8.67 26.69
N HIS A 468 10.52 -9.57 26.94
CA HIS A 468 11.19 -9.74 28.23
C HIS A 468 12.45 -8.88 28.42
N TYR A 469 12.82 -8.06 27.42
CA TYR A 469 13.87 -7.06 27.58
C TYR A 469 13.38 -5.89 28.45
N ASP A 470 13.40 -6.09 29.76
CA ASP A 470 12.83 -5.17 30.75
C ASP A 470 13.70 -3.95 31.06
N TYR A 471 13.74 -2.96 30.17
CA TYR A 471 14.46 -1.71 30.46
C TYR A 471 13.57 -0.64 31.14
N ALA A 472 12.26 -0.63 30.87
CA ALA A 472 11.34 0.34 31.49
C ALA A 472 11.05 0.03 32.97
N MET A 473 10.60 -1.20 33.26
CA MET A 473 10.33 -1.66 34.63
C MET A 473 10.59 -3.17 34.76
N PRO A 474 11.69 -3.59 35.42
CA PRO A 474 12.00 -5.00 35.68
C PRO A 474 10.84 -5.75 36.33
N GLY A 475 10.46 -6.90 35.74
CA GLY A 475 9.42 -7.77 36.28
C GLY A 475 7.98 -7.27 36.06
N PHE A 476 7.77 -6.25 35.24
CA PHE A 476 6.43 -5.85 34.84
C PHE A 476 5.70 -7.01 34.14
N PRO A 477 4.43 -7.33 34.50
CA PRO A 477 3.72 -8.45 33.90
C PRO A 477 3.60 -8.33 32.38
N LYS A 478 4.14 -9.32 31.68
CA LYS A 478 4.10 -9.42 30.21
C LYS A 478 2.85 -10.12 29.73
N GLY A 479 2.48 -9.85 28.49
CA GLY A 479 1.26 -10.38 27.91
C GLY A 479 1.07 -10.02 26.46
N ALA A 480 -0.18 -10.12 26.04
CA ALA A 480 -0.64 -9.75 24.72
C ALA A 480 -2.06 -9.20 24.81
N ARG A 481 -2.52 -8.54 23.74
CA ARG A 481 -3.92 -8.15 23.59
C ARG A 481 -4.60 -9.09 22.60
N LEU A 482 -5.68 -9.74 23.04
CA LEU A 482 -6.54 -10.52 22.16
C LEU A 482 -7.71 -9.66 21.70
N ILE A 483 -7.89 -9.57 20.40
CA ILE A 483 -8.92 -8.78 19.73
C ILE A 483 -9.85 -9.76 19.00
N GLN A 484 -11.15 -9.49 19.05
CA GLN A 484 -12.12 -10.17 18.20
C GLN A 484 -12.85 -9.14 17.34
N PHE A 485 -12.92 -9.41 16.05
CA PHE A 485 -13.54 -8.53 15.07
C PHE A 485 -14.57 -9.28 14.25
N ASP A 486 -15.85 -8.95 14.42
CA ASP A 486 -16.93 -9.64 13.73
C ASP A 486 -17.33 -8.99 12.39
N HIS A 487 -18.14 -9.70 11.61
CA HIS A 487 -18.62 -9.23 10.31
C HIS A 487 -19.59 -8.03 10.37
N GLN A 488 -20.07 -7.67 11.56
CA GLN A 488 -20.92 -6.50 11.78
C GLN A 488 -20.08 -5.27 12.17
N GLY A 489 -18.77 -5.44 12.33
CA GLY A 489 -17.86 -4.40 12.75
C GLY A 489 -17.81 -4.20 14.26
N HIS A 490 -18.31 -5.15 15.06
CA HIS A 490 -18.11 -5.11 16.50
C HIS A 490 -16.71 -5.57 16.87
N VAL A 491 -16.14 -4.88 17.85
CA VAL A 491 -14.80 -5.15 18.37
C VAL A 491 -14.91 -5.47 19.85
N THR A 492 -14.34 -6.60 20.25
CA THR A 492 -14.01 -6.87 21.65
C THR A 492 -12.50 -6.97 21.78
N SER A 493 -11.98 -6.57 22.95
CA SER A 493 -10.56 -6.63 23.22
C SER A 493 -10.29 -6.86 24.70
N GLN A 494 -9.28 -7.67 24.99
CA GLN A 494 -8.86 -7.97 26.35
C GLN A 494 -7.35 -8.21 26.43
N ILE A 495 -6.78 -7.94 27.59
CA ILE A 495 -5.39 -8.25 27.90
C ILE A 495 -5.30 -9.66 28.46
N ILE A 496 -4.32 -10.42 27.98
CA ILE A 496 -3.98 -11.75 28.48
C ILE A 496 -2.57 -11.66 29.05
N LEU A 497 -2.44 -11.86 30.36
CA LEU A 497 -1.13 -11.86 31.03
C LEU A 497 -0.55 -13.27 31.00
N HIS A 498 0.74 -13.37 30.66
CA HIS A 498 1.43 -14.66 30.52
C HIS A 498 1.47 -15.45 31.82
N LYS A 499 1.64 -14.74 32.95
CA LYS A 499 1.61 -15.34 34.30
C LYS A 499 0.31 -16.09 34.62
N ASP A 500 -0.81 -15.71 34.01
CA ASP A 500 -2.12 -16.33 34.28
C ASP A 500 -2.33 -17.61 33.46
N LEU A 501 -1.64 -17.73 32.32
CA LEU A 501 -1.58 -18.96 31.52
C LEU A 501 -0.77 -20.06 32.24
N ILE A 502 0.38 -19.69 32.81
CA ILE A 502 1.27 -20.62 33.53
C ILE A 502 0.60 -21.19 34.80
N LYS A 503 -0.26 -20.41 35.45
CA LYS A 503 -1.01 -20.89 36.62
C LYS A 503 -2.07 -21.91 36.23
N SER A 504 -2.74 -21.68 35.11
CA SER A 504 -3.84 -22.53 34.62
C SER A 504 -3.37 -23.89 34.07
N SER A 505 -2.10 -24.02 33.68
CA SER A 505 -1.50 -25.28 33.23
C SER A 505 -0.95 -26.16 34.36
N LYS A 506 -0.85 -25.62 35.59
CA LYS A 506 -0.39 -26.34 36.80
C LYS A 506 -1.53 -26.77 37.73
N SER A 507 -2.76 -26.37 37.43
CA SER A 507 -4.02 -26.83 38.04
C SER A 507 -4.68 -27.87 37.16
#